data_AF-A0A2V9JTI0-F1
#
_entry.id   AF-A0A2V9JTI0-F1
#
_cell.length_a   1.000
_cell.length_b   1.000
_cell.length_c   1.000
_cell.angle_alpha   90.00
_cell.angle_beta   90.00
_cell.angle_gamma   90.00
#
_symmetry.space_group_name_H-M   'P 1'
#
loop_
_entity.id
_entity.type
_entity.pdbx_description
1 polymer ?
#
loop_
_entity_poly.entity_id
_entity_poly.type
_entity_poly.pdbx_seq_one_letter_code
_entity_poly.pdbx_strand_id
1 'polypeptide(L)'
;GGAFSANVVKVLGWANDPAILQSNIATVLLAEGLHDLNDLVTGNPHSAKLHIPLPNEEEMLDYLGALVATQLPELPSKCEVAMEVLGRRLTGLSRIGARTVLRLAVKNGATITAEWLARMKREMIERECQGLLEFIESPYTLEHVSGLEAVKQWLRDDARLLRKGVLHALPMGYLITGRIGTGKTFLVQCWAGELGIPCVVFKNFRDRWVGATESNLEKIFAILRALGQVVVFVDEADQAAGKREGGEGDSGLSGRVYSMLAKEMSETLNRGRILWVFATSRPDLLEVDLKRQGRLDVHIPLFPPETPEQMRALLLAVARKLKFPLSASDLPDIPEGTVLGGNEIEGMLVRALRVYELAGEGRPPLRDILGQVFREVRPSAHTRKLEFMDLQAVKECTDSSFLPARFRDLAPEELEHRIDELRRFI
;
A
#
# COMPACT_ATOMS: atom_id res chain seq x y z
N GLY A 1 -22.01 -27.15 -19.14
CA GLY A 1 -21.59 -27.62 -17.81
C GLY A 1 -22.56 -28.64 -17.24
N GLY A 2 -22.55 -29.89 -17.71
CA GLY A 2 -23.40 -30.96 -17.15
C GLY A 2 -22.80 -31.63 -15.91
N ALA A 3 -21.47 -31.80 -15.88
CA ALA A 3 -20.79 -32.48 -14.78
C ALA A 3 -20.70 -31.64 -13.48
N PHE A 4 -20.54 -30.31 -13.60
CA PHE A 4 -20.46 -29.42 -12.43
C PHE A 4 -21.79 -29.34 -11.68
N SER A 5 -22.90 -29.14 -12.42
CA SER A 5 -24.24 -29.15 -11.84
C SER A 5 -24.59 -30.49 -11.20
N ALA A 6 -24.15 -31.62 -11.79
CA ALA A 6 -24.37 -32.95 -11.22
C ALA A 6 -23.65 -33.14 -9.87
N ASN A 7 -22.46 -32.56 -9.68
CA ASN A 7 -21.72 -32.65 -8.42
C ASN A 7 -22.36 -31.83 -7.30
N VAL A 8 -22.81 -30.61 -7.60
CA VAL A 8 -23.54 -29.76 -6.64
C VAL A 8 -24.82 -30.45 -6.17
N VAL A 9 -25.60 -31.00 -7.11
CA VAL A 9 -26.83 -31.74 -6.78
C VAL A 9 -26.54 -32.97 -5.91
N LYS A 10 -25.45 -33.71 -6.17
CA LYS A 10 -25.05 -34.84 -5.32
C LYS A 10 -24.69 -34.42 -3.91
N VAL A 11 -23.86 -33.37 -3.76
CA VAL A 11 -23.46 -32.85 -2.45
C VAL A 11 -24.67 -32.36 -1.66
N LEU A 12 -25.59 -31.63 -2.32
CA LEU A 12 -26.84 -31.19 -1.70
C LEU A 12 -27.78 -32.36 -1.38
N GLY A 13 -27.79 -33.39 -2.23
CA GLY A 13 -28.48 -34.65 -1.97
C GLY A 13 -27.99 -35.27 -0.68
N TRP A 14 -26.67 -35.41 -0.51
CA TRP A 14 -26.08 -35.94 0.72
C TRP A 14 -26.35 -35.08 1.95
N ALA A 15 -26.26 -33.76 1.81
CA ALA A 15 -26.48 -32.82 2.92
C ALA A 15 -27.92 -32.84 3.44
N ASN A 16 -28.89 -33.23 2.61
CA ASN A 16 -30.31 -33.28 2.97
C ASN A 16 -30.84 -34.72 3.12
N ASP A 17 -30.01 -35.75 2.92
CA ASP A 17 -30.43 -37.15 3.00
C ASP A 17 -30.69 -37.53 4.47
N PRO A 18 -31.94 -37.85 4.86
CA PRO A 18 -32.26 -38.21 6.24
C PRO A 18 -31.49 -39.42 6.74
N ALA A 19 -31.16 -40.38 5.86
CA ALA A 19 -30.39 -41.56 6.25
C ALA A 19 -28.95 -41.17 6.59
N ILE A 20 -28.35 -40.23 5.86
CA ILE A 20 -27.00 -39.72 6.17
C ILE A 20 -27.02 -38.87 7.44
N LEU A 21 -28.02 -37.98 7.58
CA LEU A 21 -28.15 -37.10 8.75
C LEU A 21 -28.43 -37.86 10.05
N GLN A 22 -29.14 -38.99 9.98
CA GLN A 22 -29.37 -39.87 11.13
C GLN A 22 -28.23 -40.87 11.36
N SER A 23 -27.31 -40.99 10.40
CA SER A 23 -26.09 -41.78 10.53
C SER A 23 -24.97 -40.92 11.09
N ASN A 24 -24.00 -41.54 11.77
CA ASN A 24 -22.77 -40.85 12.22
C ASN A 24 -21.80 -40.63 11.04
N ILE A 25 -22.30 -40.13 9.90
CA ILE A 25 -21.53 -39.90 8.67
C ILE A 25 -21.44 -38.40 8.43
N ALA A 26 -20.21 -37.89 8.31
CA ALA A 26 -19.94 -36.52 7.94
C ALA A 26 -19.25 -36.45 6.57
N THR A 27 -19.71 -35.54 5.71
CA THR A 27 -19.03 -35.21 4.46
C THR A 27 -18.22 -33.93 4.65
N VAL A 28 -16.92 -33.97 4.39
CA VAL A 28 -16.03 -32.81 4.53
C VAL A 28 -15.58 -32.35 3.14
N LEU A 29 -15.83 -31.07 2.85
CA LEU A 29 -15.32 -30.41 1.65
C LEU A 29 -14.17 -29.48 2.06
N LEU A 30 -13.06 -29.56 1.33
CA LEU A 30 -11.91 -28.69 1.51
C LEU A 30 -11.84 -27.73 0.32
N ALA A 31 -11.74 -26.44 0.61
CA ALA A 31 -11.58 -25.38 -0.38
C ALA A 31 -10.63 -24.32 0.18
N GLU A 32 -9.98 -23.55 -0.70
CA GLU A 32 -9.14 -22.42 -0.28
C GLU A 32 -9.99 -21.27 0.28
N GLY A 33 -11.19 -21.05 -0.27
CA GLY A 33 -12.20 -20.20 0.33
C GLY A 33 -13.64 -20.61 0.01
N LEU A 34 -14.60 -19.97 0.68
CA LEU A 34 -16.02 -20.33 0.55
C LEU A 34 -16.62 -19.97 -0.81
N HIS A 35 -16.14 -18.91 -1.46
CA HIS A 35 -16.57 -18.49 -2.80
C HIS A 35 -16.09 -19.45 -3.90
N ASP A 36 -15.12 -20.33 -3.62
CA ASP A 36 -14.72 -21.41 -4.54
C ASP A 36 -15.78 -22.52 -4.59
N LEU A 37 -16.71 -22.51 -3.62
CA LEU A 37 -17.84 -23.42 -3.53
C LEU A 37 -19.12 -22.76 -4.04
N ASN A 38 -20.07 -23.59 -4.47
CA ASN A 38 -21.37 -23.10 -4.93
C ASN A 38 -22.21 -22.54 -3.76
N ASP A 39 -22.88 -21.40 -3.98
CA ASP A 39 -23.72 -20.72 -2.98
C ASP A 39 -24.81 -21.61 -2.37
N LEU A 40 -25.34 -22.58 -3.12
CA LEU A 40 -26.33 -23.51 -2.59
C LEU A 40 -25.73 -24.44 -1.54
N VAL A 41 -24.45 -24.81 -1.70
CA VAL A 41 -23.73 -25.66 -0.74
C VAL A 41 -23.37 -24.85 0.49
N THR A 42 -22.81 -23.65 0.31
CA THR A 42 -22.40 -22.78 1.43
C THR A 42 -23.59 -22.15 2.16
N GLY A 43 -24.73 -21.98 1.50
CA GLY A 43 -25.97 -21.49 2.08
C GLY A 43 -26.85 -22.58 2.71
N ASN A 44 -26.48 -23.86 2.57
CA ASN A 44 -27.30 -24.97 3.07
C ASN A 44 -27.31 -24.97 4.63
N PRO A 45 -28.49 -25.05 5.28
CA PRO A 45 -28.60 -25.05 6.74
C PRO A 45 -27.96 -26.26 7.43
N HIS A 46 -27.77 -27.37 6.70
CA HIS A 46 -27.08 -28.58 7.17
C HIS A 46 -25.57 -28.55 6.88
N SER A 47 -25.04 -27.45 6.35
CA SER A 47 -23.61 -27.24 6.19
C SER A 47 -23.03 -26.50 7.38
N ALA A 48 -21.93 -27.01 7.95
CA ALA A 48 -21.11 -26.31 8.92
C ALA A 48 -19.85 -25.78 8.23
N LYS A 49 -19.48 -24.53 8.53
CA LYS A 49 -18.29 -23.88 7.97
C LYS A 49 -17.21 -23.86 9.04
N LEU A 50 -16.09 -24.52 8.76
CA LEU A 50 -14.93 -24.53 9.64
C LEU A 50 -13.78 -23.81 8.96
N HIS A 51 -13.43 -22.64 9.47
CA HIS A 51 -12.30 -21.86 8.97
C HIS A 51 -11.02 -22.31 9.67
N ILE A 52 -9.99 -22.66 8.89
CA ILE A 52 -8.66 -23.00 9.38
C ILE A 52 -7.76 -21.78 9.15
N PRO A 53 -7.42 -21.01 10.20
CA PRO A 53 -6.56 -19.85 10.06
C PRO A 53 -5.12 -20.26 9.75
N LEU A 54 -4.31 -19.28 9.35
CA LEU A 54 -2.85 -19.44 9.35
C LEU A 54 -2.37 -19.75 10.78
N PRO A 55 -1.35 -20.60 10.93
CA PRO A 55 -0.83 -20.96 12.25
C PRO A 55 -0.33 -19.71 12.98
N ASN A 56 -0.69 -19.60 14.26
CA ASN A 56 -0.12 -18.58 15.13
C ASN A 56 1.34 -18.92 15.50
N GLU A 57 1.97 -18.09 16.35
CA GLU A 57 3.35 -18.29 16.77
C GLU A 57 3.59 -19.65 17.45
N GLU A 58 2.75 -20.01 18.43
CA GLU A 58 2.84 -21.25 19.20
C GLU A 58 2.65 -22.48 18.29
N GLU A 59 1.60 -22.47 17.46
CA GLU A 59 1.31 -23.54 16.52
C GLU A 59 2.40 -23.72 15.45
N MET A 60 3.07 -22.63 15.07
CA MET A 60 4.21 -22.68 14.15
C MET A 60 5.44 -23.30 14.84
N LEU A 61 5.69 -22.98 16.10
CA LEU A 61 6.78 -23.57 16.87
C LEU A 61 6.59 -25.07 17.08
N ASP A 62 5.38 -25.49 17.46
CA ASP A 62 5.03 -26.90 17.58
C ASP A 62 5.21 -27.63 16.25
N TYR A 63 4.79 -27.00 15.16
CA TYR A 63 4.97 -27.53 13.81
C TYR A 63 6.46 -27.69 13.44
N LEU A 64 7.30 -26.72 13.78
CA LEU A 64 8.75 -26.83 13.57
C LEU A 64 9.35 -27.98 14.37
N GLY A 65 8.95 -28.17 15.63
CA GLY A 65 9.39 -29.30 16.45
C GLY A 65 9.06 -30.64 15.79
N ALA A 66 7.81 -30.79 15.32
CA ALA A 66 7.39 -31.99 14.58
C ALA A 66 8.16 -32.17 13.27
N LEU A 67 8.45 -31.07 12.55
CA LEU A 67 9.18 -31.11 11.28
C LEU A 67 10.63 -31.55 11.48
N VAL A 68 11.30 -31.05 12.52
CA VAL A 68 12.67 -31.47 12.90
C VAL A 68 12.70 -32.94 13.27
N ALA A 69 11.74 -33.39 14.08
CA ALA A 69 11.69 -34.78 14.54
C ALA A 69 11.42 -35.80 13.42
N THR A 70 10.72 -35.40 12.35
CA THR A 70 10.19 -36.35 11.35
C THR A 70 10.76 -36.20 9.94
N GLN A 71 11.05 -34.97 9.49
CA GLN A 71 11.31 -34.68 8.08
C GLN A 71 12.63 -33.94 7.84
N LEU A 72 13.07 -33.09 8.77
CA LEU A 72 14.25 -32.23 8.63
C LEU A 72 15.12 -32.23 9.90
N PRO A 73 15.72 -33.38 10.29
CA PRO A 73 16.54 -33.47 11.50
C PRO A 73 17.80 -32.59 11.47
N GLU A 74 18.29 -32.26 10.27
CA GLU A 74 19.45 -31.38 10.08
C GLU A 74 19.14 -29.89 10.24
N LEU A 75 17.86 -29.50 10.28
CA LEU A 75 17.44 -28.10 10.28
C LEU A 75 18.08 -27.27 11.41
N PRO A 76 18.14 -27.73 12.68
CA PRO A 76 18.77 -26.94 13.75
C PRO A 76 20.24 -26.62 13.48
N SER A 77 20.98 -27.53 12.81
CA SER A 77 22.39 -27.32 12.47
C SER A 77 22.62 -26.28 11.36
N LYS A 78 21.56 -25.95 10.60
CA LYS A 78 21.59 -24.95 9.53
C LYS A 78 21.07 -23.59 9.98
N CYS A 79 20.49 -23.49 11.18
CA CYS A 79 19.93 -22.26 11.72
C CYS A 79 20.95 -21.51 12.57
N GLU A 80 21.21 -20.25 12.22
CA GLU A 80 21.97 -19.32 13.08
C GLU A 80 21.07 -18.69 14.16
N VAL A 81 19.76 -18.72 13.94
CA VAL A 81 18.75 -18.24 14.90
C VAL A 81 18.19 -19.39 15.71
N ALA A 82 17.82 -19.12 16.96
CA ALA A 82 17.11 -20.09 17.79
C ALA A 82 15.79 -20.52 17.14
N MET A 83 15.34 -21.75 17.39
CA MET A 83 14.11 -22.30 16.78
C MET A 83 12.87 -21.49 17.16
N GLU A 84 12.86 -20.88 18.34
CA GLU A 84 11.84 -19.96 18.84
C GLU A 84 11.76 -18.68 18.00
N VAL A 85 12.91 -18.19 17.55
CA VAL A 85 12.99 -17.03 16.64
C VAL A 85 12.59 -17.44 15.23
N LEU A 86 12.97 -18.64 14.80
CA LEU A 86 12.58 -19.20 13.50
C LEU A 86 11.05 -19.29 13.37
N GLY A 87 10.35 -19.84 14.38
CA GLY A 87 8.88 -19.95 14.37
C GLY A 87 8.20 -18.59 14.24
N ARG A 88 8.61 -17.63 15.08
CA ARG A 88 8.16 -16.22 15.00
C ARG A 88 8.34 -15.60 13.64
N ARG A 89 9.49 -15.83 13.01
CA ARG A 89 9.80 -15.25 11.70
C ARG A 89 8.96 -15.88 10.59
N LEU A 90 8.62 -17.16 10.70
CA LEU A 90 7.79 -17.90 9.75
C LEU A 90 6.28 -17.66 9.91
N THR A 91 5.83 -17.06 11.02
CA THR A 91 4.43 -16.66 11.21
C THR A 91 3.93 -15.84 10.01
N GLY A 92 2.72 -16.14 9.52
CA GLY A 92 2.19 -15.56 8.27
C GLY A 92 2.39 -16.42 7.03
N LEU A 93 3.13 -17.52 7.13
CA LEU A 93 3.15 -18.58 6.12
C LEU A 93 2.24 -19.74 6.54
N SER A 94 1.70 -20.46 5.56
CA SER A 94 1.09 -21.76 5.82
C SER A 94 2.14 -22.79 6.26
N ARG A 95 1.71 -23.87 6.95
CA ARG A 95 2.61 -24.99 7.29
C ARG A 95 3.32 -25.58 6.06
N ILE A 96 2.60 -25.64 4.93
CA ILE A 96 3.14 -26.09 3.65
C ILE A 96 4.22 -25.12 3.14
N GLY A 97 3.95 -23.81 3.24
CA GLY A 97 4.89 -22.76 2.85
C GLY A 97 6.18 -22.80 3.68
N ALA A 98 6.04 -22.81 5.00
CA ALA A 98 7.16 -22.93 5.93
C ALA A 98 8.02 -24.17 5.63
N ARG A 99 7.40 -25.35 5.48
CA ARG A 99 8.11 -26.57 5.10
C ARG A 99 8.86 -26.45 3.78
N THR A 100 8.25 -25.81 2.78
CA THR A 100 8.86 -25.65 1.45
C THR A 100 10.13 -24.82 1.53
N VAL A 101 10.10 -23.70 2.24
CA VAL A 101 11.28 -22.83 2.46
C VAL A 101 12.39 -23.56 3.21
N LEU A 102 12.04 -24.19 4.32
CA LEU A 102 13.04 -24.87 5.16
C LEU A 102 13.66 -26.05 4.44
N ARG A 103 12.87 -26.84 3.71
CA ARG A 103 13.37 -27.95 2.90
C ARG A 103 14.29 -27.47 1.78
N LEU A 104 13.98 -26.33 1.14
CA LEU A 104 14.83 -25.75 0.10
C LEU A 104 16.18 -25.30 0.68
N ALA A 105 16.18 -24.65 1.85
CA ALA A 105 17.41 -24.27 2.55
C ALA A 105 18.29 -25.49 2.86
N VAL A 106 17.70 -26.51 3.49
CA VAL A 106 18.41 -27.74 3.86
C VAL A 106 18.97 -28.43 2.61
N LYS A 107 18.16 -28.58 1.55
CA LYS A 107 18.57 -29.23 0.30
C LYS A 107 19.72 -28.49 -0.40
N ASN A 108 19.71 -27.16 -0.37
CA ASN A 108 20.75 -26.35 -1.01
C ASN A 108 21.96 -26.10 -0.11
N GLY A 109 21.98 -26.66 1.10
CA GLY A 109 23.03 -26.44 2.09
C GLY A 109 23.14 -24.99 2.57
N ALA A 110 22.08 -24.18 2.37
CA ALA A 110 22.09 -22.77 2.73
C ALA A 110 22.01 -22.59 4.25
N THR A 111 22.75 -21.60 4.76
CA THR A 111 22.65 -21.18 6.16
C THR A 111 21.40 -20.32 6.35
N ILE A 112 20.57 -20.67 7.31
CA ILE A 112 19.31 -19.99 7.61
C ILE A 112 19.62 -18.82 8.56
N THR A 113 19.92 -17.67 7.96
CA THR A 113 20.11 -16.40 8.66
C THR A 113 18.79 -15.64 8.80
N ALA A 114 18.74 -14.64 9.67
CA ALA A 114 17.56 -13.79 9.83
C ALA A 114 17.21 -13.02 8.53
N GLU A 115 18.22 -12.56 7.80
CA GLU A 115 18.06 -11.86 6.52
C GLU A 115 17.53 -12.79 5.43
N TRP A 116 18.06 -14.02 5.35
CA TRP A 116 17.59 -15.03 4.42
C TRP A 116 16.11 -15.38 4.67
N LEU A 117 15.72 -15.56 5.93
CA LEU A 117 14.33 -15.84 6.31
C LEU A 117 13.39 -14.69 5.94
N ALA A 118 13.79 -13.45 6.23
CA ALA A 118 13.00 -12.28 5.88
C ALA A 118 12.79 -12.19 4.36
N ARG A 119 13.84 -12.44 3.56
CA ARG A 119 13.74 -12.47 2.10
C ARG A 119 12.81 -13.58 1.61
N MET A 120 13.00 -14.82 2.06
CA MET A 120 12.15 -15.95 1.65
C MET A 120 10.69 -15.77 2.03
N LYS A 121 10.41 -15.26 3.23
CA LYS A 121 9.04 -14.96 3.67
C LYS A 121 8.37 -13.97 2.72
N ARG A 122 9.07 -12.90 2.34
CA ARG A 122 8.54 -11.90 1.41
C ARG A 122 8.26 -12.51 0.04
N GLU A 123 9.25 -13.18 -0.56
CA GLU A 123 9.10 -13.85 -1.87
C GLU A 123 7.93 -14.85 -1.87
N MET A 124 7.73 -15.59 -0.77
CA MET A 124 6.59 -16.50 -0.62
C MET A 124 5.25 -15.77 -0.56
N ILE A 125 5.14 -14.73 0.27
CA ILE A 125 3.90 -13.96 0.41
C ILE A 125 3.52 -13.33 -0.94
N GLU A 126 4.48 -12.71 -1.63
CA GLU A 126 4.25 -12.11 -2.95
C GLU A 126 3.78 -13.15 -3.96
N ARG A 127 4.39 -14.34 -3.96
CA ARG A 127 3.98 -15.47 -4.82
C ARG A 127 2.59 -15.99 -4.45
N GLU A 128 2.29 -16.17 -3.18
CA GLU A 128 0.98 -16.65 -2.69
C GLU A 128 -0.15 -15.66 -3.01
N CYS A 129 0.17 -14.36 -3.06
CA CYS A 129 -0.72 -13.27 -3.47
C CYS A 129 -0.70 -13.02 -4.99
N GLN A 130 -0.02 -13.86 -5.79
CA GLN A 130 0.06 -13.71 -7.25
C GLN A 130 0.55 -12.32 -7.70
N GLY A 131 1.44 -11.70 -6.93
CA GLY A 131 1.96 -10.35 -7.18
C GLY A 131 0.99 -9.20 -6.88
N LEU A 132 -0.13 -9.46 -6.18
CA LEU A 132 -1.05 -8.42 -5.70
C LEU A 132 -0.51 -7.65 -4.50
N LEU A 133 0.35 -8.28 -3.70
CA LEU A 133 1.14 -7.61 -2.67
C LEU A 133 2.60 -7.63 -3.09
N GLU A 134 3.29 -6.51 -2.90
CA GLU A 134 4.74 -6.37 -3.05
C GLU A 134 5.29 -5.63 -1.83
N PHE A 135 6.40 -6.09 -1.25
CA PHE A 135 7.03 -5.40 -0.13
C PHE A 135 7.77 -4.13 -0.58
N ILE A 136 7.56 -3.04 0.14
CA ILE A 136 8.31 -1.80 -0.06
C ILE A 136 9.67 -1.94 0.61
N GLU A 137 10.73 -1.94 -0.18
CA GLU A 137 12.09 -1.69 0.29
C GLU A 137 12.47 -0.24 -0.04
N SER A 138 12.69 0.55 1.00
CA SER A 138 13.09 1.95 0.85
C SER A 138 14.39 2.23 1.57
N PRO A 139 15.44 2.69 0.88
CA PRO A 139 16.62 3.24 1.52
C PRO A 139 16.41 4.68 2.02
N TYR A 140 15.22 5.26 1.78
CA TYR A 140 14.90 6.64 2.10
C TYR A 140 14.15 6.75 3.42
N THR A 141 14.33 7.90 4.05
CA THR A 141 13.71 8.29 5.32
C THR A 141 12.98 9.62 5.13
N LEU A 142 12.15 10.05 6.09
CA LEU A 142 11.40 11.30 6.00
C LEU A 142 12.31 12.54 5.89
N GLU A 143 13.59 12.45 6.27
CA GLU A 143 14.62 13.47 6.01
C GLU A 143 14.86 13.75 4.52
N HIS A 144 14.53 12.80 3.64
CA HIS A 144 14.66 12.96 2.19
C HIS A 144 13.48 13.72 1.58
N VAL A 145 12.37 13.85 2.30
CA VAL A 145 11.21 14.63 1.87
C VAL A 145 11.48 16.11 2.18
N SER A 146 11.29 16.99 1.20
CA SER A 146 11.44 18.43 1.40
C SER A 146 10.16 19.04 1.99
N GLY A 147 10.28 19.92 2.98
CA GLY A 147 9.15 20.60 3.62
C GLY A 147 8.23 19.64 4.40
N LEU A 148 6.93 19.96 4.48
CA LEU A 148 5.90 19.12 5.12
C LEU A 148 6.18 18.80 6.60
N GLU A 149 6.75 19.74 7.36
CA GLU A 149 7.22 19.49 8.73
C GLU A 149 6.12 19.00 9.69
N ALA A 150 4.90 19.56 9.59
CA ALA A 150 3.76 19.09 10.39
C ALA A 150 3.40 17.63 10.07
N VAL A 151 3.38 17.27 8.79
CA VAL A 151 3.09 15.90 8.33
C VAL A 151 4.19 14.93 8.75
N LYS A 152 5.46 15.30 8.57
CA LYS A 152 6.60 14.47 9.00
C LYS A 152 6.56 14.23 10.50
N GLN A 153 6.29 15.27 11.30
CA GLN A 153 6.20 15.15 12.74
C GLN A 153 5.07 14.22 13.15
N TRP A 154 3.88 14.37 12.54
CA TRP A 154 2.74 13.49 12.74
C TRP A 154 3.10 12.01 12.46
N LEU A 155 3.62 11.72 11.27
CA LEU A 155 4.00 10.35 10.88
C LEU A 155 5.10 9.76 11.77
N ARG A 156 6.01 10.58 12.30
CA ARG A 156 7.03 10.16 13.27
C ARG A 156 6.45 9.85 14.65
N ASP A 157 5.47 10.62 15.09
CA ASP A 157 4.76 10.35 16.33
C ASP A 157 3.98 9.04 16.24
N ASP A 158 3.33 8.78 15.10
CA ASP A 158 2.69 7.49 14.85
C ASP A 158 3.68 6.32 14.82
N ALA A 159 4.87 6.51 14.21
CA ALA A 159 5.95 5.51 14.28
C ALA A 159 6.45 5.29 15.73
N ARG A 160 6.42 6.30 16.60
CA ARG A 160 6.73 6.14 18.04
C ARG A 160 5.62 5.38 18.76
N LEU A 161 4.35 5.66 18.47
CA LEU A 161 3.19 4.97 19.06
C LEU A 161 3.16 3.49 18.67
N LEU A 162 3.42 3.17 17.40
CA LEU A 162 3.57 1.80 16.90
C LEU A 162 4.62 1.01 17.68
N ARG A 163 5.82 1.59 17.85
CA ARG A 163 6.92 0.97 18.61
C ARG A 163 6.61 0.79 20.10
N LYS A 164 5.86 1.72 20.69
CA LYS A 164 5.40 1.62 22.09
C LYS A 164 4.24 0.63 22.28
N GLY A 165 3.63 0.14 21.19
CA GLY A 165 2.45 -0.72 21.25
C GLY A 165 1.17 0.00 21.68
N VAL A 166 1.13 1.34 21.62
CA VAL A 166 -0.06 2.15 21.98
C VAL A 166 -0.98 2.23 20.77
N LEU A 167 -1.48 1.07 20.33
CA LEU A 167 -2.13 0.94 19.02
C LEU A 167 -3.45 1.69 18.92
N HIS A 168 -4.19 1.82 20.03
CA HIS A 168 -5.49 2.50 20.06
C HIS A 168 -5.41 4.01 19.77
N ALA A 169 -4.22 4.61 19.93
CA ALA A 169 -3.96 6.02 19.63
C ALA A 169 -3.62 6.28 18.15
N LEU A 170 -3.49 5.24 17.32
CA LEU A 170 -3.25 5.36 15.89
C LEU A 170 -4.58 5.47 15.12
N PRO A 171 -4.58 6.14 13.96
CA PRO A 171 -5.73 6.09 13.04
C PRO A 171 -5.90 4.69 12.42
N MET A 172 -7.08 4.44 11.87
CA MET A 172 -7.33 3.24 11.05
C MET A 172 -6.59 3.31 9.70
N GLY A 173 -6.35 4.52 9.20
CA GLY A 173 -5.66 4.72 7.94
C GLY A 173 -5.54 6.20 7.54
N TYR A 174 -4.79 6.43 6.46
CA TYR A 174 -4.50 7.75 5.91
C TYR A 174 -4.94 7.84 4.45
N LEU A 175 -5.51 8.98 4.09
CA LEU A 175 -5.70 9.38 2.71
C LEU A 175 -4.70 10.50 2.36
N ILE A 176 -3.70 10.19 1.54
CA ILE A 176 -2.74 11.18 1.04
C ILE A 176 -3.27 11.75 -0.28
N THR A 177 -3.60 13.03 -0.30
CA THR A 177 -4.16 13.73 -1.45
C THR A 177 -3.19 14.74 -2.03
N GLY A 178 -3.44 15.21 -3.25
CA GLY A 178 -2.68 16.29 -3.87
C GLY A 178 -2.42 16.05 -5.35
N ARG A 179 -2.10 17.11 -6.08
CA ARG A 179 -1.84 17.04 -7.53
C ARG A 179 -0.72 16.06 -7.90
N ILE A 180 -0.64 15.69 -9.17
CA ILE A 180 0.41 14.78 -9.69
C ILE A 180 1.78 15.43 -9.46
N GLY A 181 2.76 14.63 -9.00
CA GLY A 181 4.13 15.09 -8.80
C GLY A 181 4.43 15.77 -7.47
N THR A 182 3.52 15.78 -6.49
CA THR A 182 3.79 16.29 -5.12
C THR A 182 4.47 15.29 -4.18
N GLY A 183 4.89 14.12 -4.69
CA GLY A 183 5.67 13.15 -3.93
C GLY A 183 4.86 12.26 -2.98
N LYS A 184 3.56 12.03 -3.22
CA LYS A 184 2.71 11.14 -2.38
C LYS A 184 3.32 9.75 -2.17
N THR A 185 3.65 9.04 -3.26
CA THR A 185 4.31 7.73 -3.23
C THR A 185 5.66 7.80 -2.52
N PHE A 186 6.44 8.85 -2.76
CA PHE A 186 7.76 9.03 -2.16
C PHE A 186 7.69 9.29 -0.65
N LEU A 187 6.67 10.03 -0.17
CA LEU A 187 6.42 10.22 1.26
C LEU A 187 6.19 8.88 1.97
N VAL A 188 5.36 8.02 1.38
CA VAL A 188 5.10 6.68 1.94
C VAL A 188 6.34 5.80 1.93
N GLN A 189 7.13 5.81 0.85
CA GLN A 189 8.41 5.11 0.80
C GLN A 189 9.39 5.61 1.88
N CYS A 190 9.47 6.92 2.09
CA CYS A 190 10.30 7.52 3.13
C CYS A 190 9.84 7.16 4.54
N TRP A 191 8.53 7.12 4.77
CA TRP A 191 7.98 6.70 6.06
C TRP A 191 8.22 5.22 6.32
N ALA A 192 8.05 4.36 5.30
CA ALA A 192 8.35 2.93 5.37
C ALA A 192 9.79 2.65 5.83
N GLY A 193 10.76 3.46 5.38
CA GLY A 193 12.16 3.34 5.80
C GLY A 193 12.43 3.72 7.27
N GLU A 194 11.55 4.47 7.93
CA GLU A 194 11.68 4.85 9.35
C GLU A 194 10.81 3.99 10.30
N LEU A 195 9.81 3.28 9.77
CA LEU A 195 8.78 2.60 10.55
C LEU A 195 9.27 1.33 11.28
N GLY A 196 10.19 0.58 10.68
CA GLY A 196 10.69 -0.68 11.23
C GLY A 196 9.67 -1.83 11.24
N ILE A 197 8.54 -1.67 10.54
CA ILE A 197 7.53 -2.71 10.33
C ILE A 197 7.33 -2.97 8.82
N PRO A 198 6.84 -4.16 8.43
CA PRO A 198 6.48 -4.46 7.06
C PRO A 198 5.61 -3.37 6.41
N CYS A 199 6.00 -2.95 5.21
CA CYS A 199 5.20 -2.08 4.36
C CYS A 199 4.99 -2.79 3.02
N VAL A 200 3.75 -2.87 2.55
CA VAL A 200 3.40 -3.55 1.29
C VAL A 200 2.61 -2.62 0.38
N VAL A 201 2.87 -2.68 -0.92
CA VAL A 201 2.04 -2.08 -1.96
C VAL A 201 0.98 -3.10 -2.35
N PHE A 202 -0.29 -2.69 -2.31
CA PHE A 202 -1.37 -3.44 -2.94
C PHE A 202 -1.45 -3.05 -4.41
N LYS A 203 -0.82 -3.87 -5.27
CA LYS A 203 -0.79 -3.67 -6.72
C LYS A 203 -2.11 -4.02 -7.40
N ASN A 204 -2.28 -3.48 -8.62
CA ASN A 204 -3.40 -3.77 -9.51
C ASN A 204 -4.78 -3.39 -8.96
N PHE A 205 -4.85 -2.41 -8.06
CA PHE A 205 -6.10 -1.85 -7.54
C PHE A 205 -7.06 -1.42 -8.68
N ARG A 206 -6.51 -0.91 -9.80
CA ARG A 206 -7.24 -0.46 -11.00
C ARG A 206 -7.89 -1.55 -11.86
N ASP A 207 -7.16 -2.62 -12.17
CA ASP A 207 -7.53 -3.58 -13.22
C ASP A 207 -8.06 -4.91 -12.67
N ARG A 208 -7.83 -5.21 -11.39
CA ARG A 208 -8.24 -6.47 -10.77
C ARG A 208 -9.37 -6.36 -9.75
N TRP A 209 -9.93 -5.21 -9.44
CA TRP A 209 -11.24 -5.19 -8.75
C TRP A 209 -12.38 -5.79 -9.60
N VAL A 210 -12.16 -5.90 -10.91
CA VAL A 210 -13.06 -6.52 -11.88
C VAL A 210 -12.63 -7.97 -12.22
N GLY A 211 -11.50 -8.46 -11.69
CA GLY A 211 -10.95 -9.78 -12.07
C GLY A 211 -10.20 -10.56 -10.97
N ALA A 212 -10.00 -9.99 -9.78
CA ALA A 212 -9.56 -10.71 -8.60
C ALA A 212 -10.77 -11.43 -8.02
N THR A 213 -10.58 -12.71 -7.73
CA THR A 213 -11.58 -13.48 -7.00
C THR A 213 -11.66 -12.96 -5.56
N GLU A 214 -12.85 -13.04 -4.96
CA GLU A 214 -13.05 -12.76 -3.54
C GLU A 214 -12.07 -13.61 -2.68
N SER A 215 -11.72 -14.83 -3.14
CA SER A 215 -10.63 -15.69 -2.62
C SER A 215 -9.32 -14.99 -2.38
N ASN A 216 -8.83 -14.34 -3.43
CA ASN A 216 -7.51 -13.75 -3.40
C ASN A 216 -7.49 -12.61 -2.39
N LEU A 217 -8.59 -11.87 -2.26
CA LEU A 217 -8.71 -10.79 -1.29
C LEU A 217 -8.80 -11.32 0.15
N GLU A 218 -9.60 -12.36 0.42
CA GLU A 218 -9.67 -13.00 1.74
C GLU A 218 -8.31 -13.53 2.18
N LYS A 219 -7.58 -14.16 1.25
CA LYS A 219 -6.22 -14.65 1.47
C LYS A 219 -5.25 -13.52 1.79
N ILE A 220 -5.31 -12.41 1.04
CA ILE A 220 -4.53 -11.20 1.30
C ILE A 220 -4.82 -10.69 2.72
N PHE A 221 -6.09 -10.56 3.12
CA PHE A 221 -6.44 -10.10 4.46
C PHE A 221 -5.94 -11.05 5.56
N ALA A 222 -6.02 -12.37 5.34
CA ALA A 222 -5.47 -13.35 6.28
C ALA A 222 -3.95 -13.19 6.45
N ILE A 223 -3.21 -12.96 5.37
CA ILE A 223 -1.78 -12.71 5.41
C ILE A 223 -1.47 -11.39 6.13
N LEU A 224 -2.19 -10.31 5.82
CA LEU A 224 -2.01 -9.01 6.48
C LEU A 224 -2.22 -9.10 7.99
N ARG A 225 -3.27 -9.80 8.44
CA ARG A 225 -3.52 -10.06 9.86
C ARG A 225 -2.38 -10.87 10.50
N ALA A 226 -1.86 -11.87 9.79
CA ALA A 226 -0.80 -12.72 10.29
C ALA A 226 0.58 -12.03 10.34
N LEU A 227 0.79 -10.94 9.60
CA LEU A 227 1.98 -10.09 9.72
C LEU A 227 2.00 -9.28 11.03
N GLY A 228 0.86 -9.15 11.72
CA GLY A 228 0.75 -8.48 13.00
C GLY A 228 0.73 -6.95 12.90
N GLN A 229 1.86 -6.33 12.51
CA GLN A 229 1.96 -4.90 12.22
C GLN A 229 2.39 -4.71 10.76
N VAL A 230 1.56 -4.07 9.95
CA VAL A 230 1.83 -3.83 8.52
C VAL A 230 1.20 -2.53 8.04
N VAL A 231 1.93 -1.79 7.21
CA VAL A 231 1.37 -0.69 6.41
C VAL A 231 0.99 -1.21 5.04
N VAL A 232 -0.24 -0.94 4.61
CA VAL A 232 -0.76 -1.34 3.29
C VAL A 232 -0.97 -0.10 2.45
N PHE A 233 -0.13 0.08 1.44
CA PHE A 233 -0.15 1.22 0.55
C PHE A 233 -0.93 0.92 -0.73
N VAL A 234 -1.90 1.77 -1.04
CA VAL A 234 -2.70 1.74 -2.28
C VAL A 234 -2.44 3.04 -3.03
N ASP A 235 -1.68 2.98 -4.12
CA ASP A 235 -1.43 4.14 -4.98
C ASP A 235 -2.49 4.30 -6.06
N GLU A 236 -2.67 5.53 -6.54
CA GLU A 236 -3.66 5.90 -7.58
C GLU A 236 -5.07 5.36 -7.30
N ALA A 237 -5.52 5.47 -6.05
CA ALA A 237 -6.77 4.86 -5.58
C ALA A 237 -8.03 5.32 -6.34
N ASP A 238 -7.99 6.49 -6.98
CA ASP A 238 -9.06 7.00 -7.84
C ASP A 238 -9.29 6.16 -9.11
N GLN A 239 -8.25 5.50 -9.64
CA GLN A 239 -8.36 4.75 -10.88
C GLN A 239 -9.23 3.48 -10.75
N ALA A 240 -9.48 3.00 -9.53
CA ALA A 240 -10.42 1.90 -9.30
C ALA A 240 -11.90 2.33 -9.36
N ALA A 241 -12.20 3.61 -9.18
CA ALA A 241 -13.58 4.12 -9.17
C ALA A 241 -14.11 4.49 -10.57
N GLY A 242 -13.22 4.87 -11.49
CA GLY A 242 -13.56 5.48 -12.79
C GLY A 242 -14.23 4.58 -13.84
N LYS A 243 -14.41 3.27 -13.60
CA LYS A 243 -15.09 2.36 -14.55
C LYS A 243 -16.62 2.24 -14.35
N ARG A 244 -17.20 2.94 -13.38
CA ARG A 244 -18.66 2.87 -13.12
C ARG A 244 -19.53 3.49 -14.22
N GLU A 245 -18.99 4.36 -15.08
CA GLU A 245 -19.81 5.14 -16.03
C GLU A 245 -20.03 4.48 -17.41
N GLY A 246 -19.48 3.27 -17.68
CA GLY A 246 -19.39 2.76 -19.06
C GLY A 246 -19.88 1.35 -19.39
N GLY A 247 -20.43 0.56 -18.46
CA GLY A 247 -20.80 -0.83 -18.80
C GLY A 247 -21.77 -1.51 -17.82
N GLU A 248 -22.94 -1.87 -18.34
CA GLU A 248 -24.10 -2.43 -17.64
C GLU A 248 -23.92 -3.87 -17.10
N GLY A 249 -22.69 -4.42 -17.08
CA GLY A 249 -22.46 -5.86 -16.83
C GLY A 249 -21.64 -6.25 -15.60
N ASP A 250 -20.81 -5.36 -15.02
CA ASP A 250 -19.75 -5.73 -14.04
C ASP A 250 -19.84 -5.01 -12.68
N SER A 251 -20.90 -4.25 -12.47
CA SER A 251 -21.05 -3.38 -11.28
C SER A 251 -21.21 -4.15 -9.96
N GLY A 252 -21.78 -5.36 -9.99
CA GLY A 252 -22.06 -6.16 -8.79
C GLY A 252 -20.83 -6.79 -8.15
N LEU A 253 -19.88 -7.31 -8.94
CA LEU A 253 -18.68 -7.97 -8.43
C LEU A 253 -17.73 -6.95 -7.78
N SER A 254 -17.44 -5.83 -8.46
CA SER A 254 -16.56 -4.81 -7.87
C SER A 254 -17.15 -4.16 -6.61
N GLY A 255 -18.48 -4.06 -6.50
CA GLY A 255 -19.16 -3.56 -5.30
C GLY A 255 -18.98 -4.46 -4.07
N ARG A 256 -19.00 -5.79 -4.25
CA ARG A 256 -18.77 -6.74 -3.14
C ARG A 256 -17.32 -6.71 -2.66
N VAL A 257 -16.37 -6.70 -3.58
CA VAL A 257 -14.94 -6.59 -3.27
C VAL A 257 -14.63 -5.27 -2.53
N TYR A 258 -15.27 -4.16 -2.94
CA TYR A 258 -15.22 -2.88 -2.22
C TYR A 258 -15.74 -3.03 -0.78
N SER A 259 -16.90 -3.66 -0.62
CA SER A 259 -17.54 -3.86 0.68
C SER A 259 -16.67 -4.71 1.61
N MET A 260 -15.99 -5.73 1.08
CA MET A 260 -15.04 -6.54 1.84
C MET A 260 -13.84 -5.72 2.33
N LEU A 261 -13.27 -4.87 1.47
CA LEU A 261 -12.19 -3.96 1.85
C LEU A 261 -12.65 -2.96 2.91
N ALA A 262 -13.80 -2.30 2.69
CA ALA A 262 -14.36 -1.35 3.63
C ALA A 262 -14.64 -2.00 5.00
N LYS A 263 -15.09 -3.27 5.01
CA LYS A 263 -15.27 -4.07 6.23
C LYS A 263 -13.93 -4.36 6.91
N GLU A 264 -12.92 -4.79 6.17
CA GLU A 264 -11.59 -5.08 6.72
C GLU A 264 -10.94 -3.83 7.33
N MET A 265 -11.10 -2.68 6.67
CA MET A 265 -10.62 -1.37 7.15
C MET A 265 -11.36 -0.88 8.39
N SER A 266 -12.62 -1.27 8.57
CA SER A 266 -13.44 -0.89 9.74
C SER A 266 -13.31 -1.82 10.93
N GLU A 267 -12.57 -2.93 10.81
CA GLU A 267 -12.38 -3.86 11.90
C GLU A 267 -11.48 -3.25 12.99
N THR A 268 -12.07 -2.84 14.11
CA THR A 268 -11.37 -2.18 15.22
C THR A 268 -10.24 -3.01 15.81
N LEU A 269 -10.33 -4.34 15.75
CA LEU A 269 -9.25 -5.24 16.19
C LEU A 269 -7.98 -5.10 15.33
N ASN A 270 -8.10 -4.54 14.12
CA ASN A 270 -6.97 -4.27 13.23
C ASN A 270 -6.31 -2.90 13.48
N ARG A 271 -6.84 -2.04 14.38
CA ARG A 271 -6.28 -0.71 14.64
C ARG A 271 -4.80 -0.79 15.04
N GLY A 272 -3.94 -0.05 14.33
CA GLY A 272 -2.49 -0.05 14.53
C GLY A 272 -1.79 -1.37 14.21
N ARG A 273 -2.53 -2.41 13.79
CA ARG A 273 -2.02 -3.68 13.27
C ARG A 273 -1.98 -3.66 11.76
N ILE A 274 -3.05 -3.21 11.12
CA ILE A 274 -3.12 -2.98 9.68
C ILE A 274 -3.39 -1.50 9.49
N LEU A 275 -2.41 -0.78 8.95
CA LEU A 275 -2.50 0.66 8.72
C LEU A 275 -2.63 0.92 7.22
N TRP A 276 -3.82 1.31 6.80
CA TRP A 276 -4.12 1.56 5.40
C TRP A 276 -3.66 2.94 4.97
N VAL A 277 -2.96 3.04 3.85
CA VAL A 277 -2.50 4.32 3.28
C VAL A 277 -2.93 4.39 1.83
N PHE A 278 -3.84 5.29 1.51
CA PHE A 278 -4.35 5.50 0.16
C PHE A 278 -3.74 6.77 -0.38
N ALA A 279 -3.20 6.75 -1.60
CA ALA A 279 -2.75 7.95 -2.30
C ALA A 279 -3.58 8.19 -3.55
N THR A 280 -3.99 9.44 -3.78
CA THR A 280 -4.76 9.81 -4.98
C THR A 280 -4.53 11.27 -5.36
N SER A 281 -4.70 11.57 -6.66
CA SER A 281 -4.80 12.95 -7.14
C SER A 281 -6.23 13.45 -7.35
N ARG A 282 -7.21 12.56 -7.18
CA ARG A 282 -8.64 12.78 -7.40
C ARG A 282 -9.45 12.18 -6.25
N PRO A 283 -9.35 12.74 -5.03
CA PRO A 283 -10.10 12.23 -3.89
C PRO A 283 -11.62 12.42 -4.05
N ASP A 284 -12.05 13.28 -4.98
CA ASP A 284 -13.44 13.44 -5.42
C ASP A 284 -13.99 12.21 -6.15
N LEU A 285 -13.12 11.39 -6.76
CA LEU A 285 -13.50 10.13 -7.41
C LEU A 285 -13.45 8.94 -6.45
N LEU A 286 -12.81 9.08 -5.29
CA LEU A 286 -12.76 8.02 -4.29
C LEU A 286 -14.13 7.91 -3.60
N GLU A 287 -14.63 6.69 -3.50
CA GLU A 287 -15.95 6.46 -2.91
C GLU A 287 -15.96 6.86 -1.42
N VAL A 288 -17.08 7.48 -1.03
CA VAL A 288 -17.20 8.27 0.21
C VAL A 288 -17.11 7.40 1.46
N ASP A 289 -17.60 6.17 1.42
CA ASP A 289 -17.54 5.21 2.53
C ASP A 289 -16.09 4.94 2.94
N LEU A 290 -15.14 4.75 2.02
CA LEU A 290 -13.72 4.59 2.40
C LEU A 290 -13.13 5.80 3.13
N LYS A 291 -13.63 7.02 2.83
CA LYS A 291 -13.14 8.28 3.40
C LYS A 291 -13.69 8.59 4.79
N ARG A 292 -14.68 7.82 5.27
CA ARG A 292 -15.32 8.04 6.58
C ARG A 292 -14.39 7.70 7.74
N GLN A 293 -14.66 8.34 8.88
CA GLN A 293 -14.07 7.97 10.15
C GLN A 293 -14.31 6.48 10.48
N GLY A 294 -13.31 5.84 11.07
CA GLY A 294 -13.21 4.40 11.23
C GLY A 294 -12.57 3.69 10.02
N ARG A 295 -12.02 4.42 9.03
CA ARG A 295 -11.35 3.88 7.83
C ARG A 295 -10.15 4.75 7.46
N LEU A 296 -10.30 5.66 6.50
CA LEU A 296 -9.28 6.67 6.21
C LEU A 296 -9.55 7.88 7.09
N ASP A 297 -9.01 7.83 8.31
CA ASP A 297 -9.32 8.80 9.37
C ASP A 297 -8.58 10.12 9.20
N VAL A 298 -7.35 10.07 8.68
CA VAL A 298 -6.45 11.24 8.61
C VAL A 298 -6.13 11.52 7.15
N HIS A 299 -6.54 12.69 6.66
CA HIS A 299 -6.35 13.07 5.27
C HIS A 299 -5.24 14.12 5.18
N ILE A 300 -4.16 13.74 4.49
CA ILE A 300 -2.91 14.49 4.38
C ILE A 300 -2.80 15.07 2.97
N PRO A 301 -3.05 16.37 2.77
CA PRO A 301 -2.86 16.99 1.48
C PRO A 301 -1.40 17.38 1.24
N LEU A 302 -0.89 17.08 0.04
CA LEU A 302 0.44 17.47 -0.41
C LEU A 302 0.36 18.53 -1.51
N PHE A 303 1.12 19.61 -1.33
CA PHE A 303 1.15 20.75 -2.24
C PHE A 303 2.55 20.94 -2.83
N PRO A 304 2.67 21.58 -4.02
CA PRO A 304 3.96 22.04 -4.50
C PRO A 304 4.53 23.13 -3.58
N PRO A 305 5.86 23.37 -3.59
CA PRO A 305 6.47 24.47 -2.85
C PRO A 305 5.88 25.83 -3.27
N GLU A 306 5.62 26.70 -2.29
CA GLU A 306 5.01 28.02 -2.49
C GLU A 306 6.03 29.16 -2.43
N THR A 307 7.14 28.96 -1.73
CA THR A 307 8.19 29.97 -1.60
C THR A 307 9.46 29.58 -2.38
N PRO A 308 10.28 30.55 -2.82
CA PRO A 308 11.58 30.29 -3.42
C PRO A 308 12.49 29.42 -2.54
N GLU A 309 12.43 29.56 -1.22
CA GLU A 309 13.20 28.77 -0.26
C GLU A 309 12.76 27.30 -0.27
N GLN A 310 11.45 27.04 -0.26
CA GLN A 310 10.91 25.69 -0.37
C GLN A 310 11.25 25.05 -1.71
N MET A 311 11.22 25.82 -2.80
CA MET A 311 11.63 25.36 -4.13
C MET A 311 13.12 25.01 -4.17
N ARG A 312 14.00 25.86 -3.62
CA ARG A 312 15.43 25.58 -3.48
C ARG A 312 15.68 24.31 -2.66
N ALA A 313 14.97 24.13 -1.55
CA ALA A 313 15.07 22.93 -0.72
C ALA A 313 14.67 21.67 -1.49
N LEU A 314 13.57 21.72 -2.27
CA LEU A 314 13.11 20.61 -3.10
C LEU A 314 14.11 20.29 -4.22
N LEU A 315 14.66 21.30 -4.91
CA LEU A 315 15.71 21.11 -5.92
C LEU A 315 16.93 20.36 -5.37
N LEU A 316 17.43 20.76 -4.20
CA LEU A 316 18.56 20.09 -3.56
C LEU A 316 18.21 18.67 -3.11
N ALA A 317 17.01 18.44 -2.60
CA ALA A 317 16.55 17.10 -2.21
C ALA A 317 16.48 16.15 -3.41
N VAL A 318 15.89 16.58 -4.53
CA VAL A 318 15.81 15.78 -5.76
C VAL A 318 17.20 15.59 -6.38
N ALA A 319 18.09 16.60 -6.32
CA ALA A 319 19.47 16.45 -6.78
C ALA A 319 20.23 15.36 -5.99
N ARG A 320 20.06 15.29 -4.67
CA ARG A 320 20.63 14.22 -3.84
C ARG A 320 20.12 12.83 -4.26
N LYS A 321 18.81 12.70 -4.50
CA LYS A 321 18.20 11.45 -5.02
C LYS A 321 18.85 11.03 -6.34
N LEU A 322 19.08 11.98 -7.25
CA LEU A 322 19.71 11.74 -8.55
C LEU A 322 21.24 11.60 -8.49
N LYS A 323 21.86 11.73 -7.31
CA LYS A 323 23.32 11.82 -7.12
C LYS A 323 23.97 12.91 -7.97
N PHE A 324 23.22 13.97 -8.28
CA PHE A 324 23.70 15.13 -9.02
C PHE A 324 24.47 16.04 -8.06
N PRO A 325 25.76 16.39 -8.31
CA PRO A 325 26.59 17.15 -7.37
C PRO A 325 26.20 18.64 -7.38
N LEU A 326 25.00 18.94 -6.91
CA LEU A 326 24.41 20.26 -6.86
C LEU A 326 24.45 20.83 -5.44
N SER A 327 24.99 22.04 -5.29
CA SER A 327 25.02 22.77 -4.03
C SER A 327 24.10 23.99 -4.07
N ALA A 328 23.86 24.62 -2.90
CA ALA A 328 23.02 25.81 -2.82
C ALA A 328 23.56 26.99 -3.65
N SER A 329 24.90 27.09 -3.82
CA SER A 329 25.53 28.13 -4.64
C SER A 329 25.34 27.93 -6.15
N ASP A 330 25.02 26.72 -6.57
CA ASP A 330 24.80 26.39 -7.99
C ASP A 330 23.36 26.68 -8.44
N LEU A 331 22.44 26.95 -7.50
CA LEU A 331 21.05 27.22 -7.84
C LEU A 331 20.90 28.57 -8.55
N PRO A 332 20.16 28.64 -9.67
CA PRO A 332 19.83 29.91 -10.30
C PRO A 332 18.82 30.69 -9.45
N ASP A 333 18.62 31.96 -9.79
CA ASP A 333 17.49 32.72 -9.26
C ASP A 333 16.18 32.12 -9.76
N ILE A 334 15.26 31.87 -8.83
CA ILE A 334 13.96 31.28 -9.10
C ILE A 334 12.95 32.42 -9.14
N PRO A 335 12.28 32.67 -10.28
CA PRO A 335 11.28 33.72 -10.37
C PRO A 335 10.15 33.49 -9.37
N GLU A 336 9.66 34.58 -8.76
CA GLU A 336 8.47 34.53 -7.91
C GLU A 336 7.27 33.98 -8.70
N GLY A 337 6.43 33.18 -8.04
CA GLY A 337 5.29 32.51 -8.68
C GLY A 337 5.62 31.28 -9.52
N THR A 338 6.89 30.85 -9.57
CA THR A 338 7.27 29.56 -10.18
C THR A 338 6.73 28.40 -9.33
N VAL A 339 5.69 27.73 -9.83
CA VAL A 339 5.11 26.55 -9.17
C VAL A 339 5.47 25.32 -9.99
N LEU A 340 6.37 24.49 -9.46
CA LEU A 340 6.82 23.24 -10.07
C LEU A 340 6.64 22.10 -9.07
N GLY A 341 6.12 20.97 -9.55
CA GLY A 341 6.08 19.73 -8.78
C GLY A 341 7.44 19.02 -8.75
N GLY A 342 7.57 18.04 -7.87
CA GLY A 342 8.76 17.20 -7.76
C GLY A 342 9.11 16.46 -9.06
N ASN A 343 8.12 15.97 -9.81
CA ASN A 343 8.36 15.31 -11.09
C ASN A 343 8.89 16.26 -12.18
N GLU A 344 8.39 17.50 -12.22
CA GLU A 344 8.87 18.53 -13.14
C GLU A 344 10.32 18.89 -12.80
N ILE A 345 10.61 19.08 -11.51
CA ILE A 345 11.97 19.33 -11.01
C ILE A 345 12.91 18.16 -11.33
N GLU A 346 12.48 16.91 -11.11
CA GLU A 346 13.28 15.73 -11.44
C GLU A 346 13.60 15.68 -12.92
N GLY A 347 12.62 15.92 -13.81
CA GLY A 347 12.85 16.00 -15.25
C GLY A 347 13.84 17.12 -15.63
N MET A 348 13.74 18.29 -15.00
CA MET A 348 14.67 19.40 -15.20
C MET A 348 16.09 19.04 -14.78
N LEU A 349 16.25 18.46 -13.59
CA LEU A 349 17.56 18.07 -13.06
C LEU A 349 18.17 16.92 -13.86
N VAL A 350 17.38 15.97 -14.37
CA VAL A 350 17.86 14.93 -15.30
C VAL A 350 18.37 15.54 -16.60
N ARG A 351 17.67 16.54 -17.16
CA ARG A 351 18.14 17.26 -18.35
C ARG A 351 19.44 18.02 -18.06
N ALA A 352 19.53 18.70 -16.92
CA ALA A 352 20.74 19.41 -16.50
C ALA A 352 21.92 18.45 -16.29
N LEU A 353 21.69 17.32 -15.62
CA LEU A 353 22.66 16.25 -15.43
C LEU A 353 23.14 15.69 -16.77
N ARG A 354 22.25 15.48 -17.73
CA ARG A 354 22.64 15.05 -19.09
C ARG A 354 23.59 16.04 -19.76
N VAL A 355 23.30 17.33 -19.69
CA VAL A 355 24.18 18.38 -20.24
C VAL A 355 25.54 18.37 -19.50
N TYR A 356 25.50 18.24 -18.18
CA TYR A 356 26.68 18.20 -17.32
C TYR A 356 27.61 17.01 -17.65
N GLU A 357 27.06 15.79 -17.79
CA GLU A 357 27.84 14.58 -18.10
C GLU A 357 28.40 14.59 -19.54
N LEU A 358 27.67 15.19 -20.50
CA LEU A 358 28.11 15.26 -21.89
C LEU A 358 29.17 16.34 -22.16
N ALA A 359 29.27 17.36 -21.30
CA ALA A 359 30.14 18.52 -21.55
C ALA A 359 31.64 18.22 -21.38
N GLY A 360 32.03 17.14 -20.71
CA GLY A 360 33.44 16.72 -20.57
C GLY A 360 34.38 17.80 -20.00
N GLU A 361 35.60 17.89 -20.54
CA GLU A 361 36.54 18.97 -20.21
C GLU A 361 36.08 20.28 -20.87
N GLY A 362 35.92 21.35 -20.08
CA GLY A 362 35.35 22.62 -20.52
C GLY A 362 33.88 22.83 -20.14
N ARG A 363 33.35 22.03 -19.21
CA ARG A 363 31.96 22.13 -18.75
C ARG A 363 31.58 23.56 -18.31
N PRO A 364 30.39 24.06 -18.69
CA PRO A 364 29.85 25.28 -18.10
C PRO A 364 29.58 25.11 -16.60
N PRO A 365 29.59 26.20 -15.82
CA PRO A 365 29.12 26.19 -14.43
C PRO A 365 27.72 25.58 -14.32
N LEU A 366 27.46 24.82 -13.24
CA LEU A 366 26.16 24.19 -13.00
C LEU A 366 25.01 25.20 -12.97
N ARG A 367 25.27 26.39 -12.42
CA ARG A 367 24.34 27.52 -12.42
C ARG A 367 23.89 27.91 -13.82
N ASP A 368 24.80 27.91 -14.80
CA ASP A 368 24.48 28.32 -16.16
C ASP A 368 23.68 27.24 -16.89
N ILE A 369 24.04 25.98 -16.68
CA ILE A 369 23.30 24.81 -17.19
C ILE A 369 21.87 24.83 -16.64
N LEU A 370 21.70 24.99 -15.32
CA LEU A 370 20.39 25.08 -14.70
C LEU A 370 19.62 26.31 -15.17
N GLY A 371 20.26 27.48 -15.23
CA GLY A 371 19.63 28.70 -15.72
C GLY A 371 19.09 28.54 -17.15
N GLN A 372 19.81 27.83 -18.02
CA GLN A 372 19.33 27.48 -19.35
C GLN A 372 18.12 26.55 -19.30
N VAL A 373 18.20 25.46 -18.53
CA VAL A 373 17.10 24.50 -18.38
C VAL A 373 15.84 25.18 -17.84
N PHE A 374 15.96 26.03 -16.82
CA PHE A 374 14.83 26.80 -16.25
C PHE A 374 14.17 27.72 -17.28
N ARG A 375 14.94 28.36 -18.16
CA ARG A 375 14.38 29.21 -19.24
C ARG A 375 13.66 28.41 -20.32
N GLU A 376 14.10 27.17 -20.57
CA GLU A 376 13.55 26.30 -21.62
C GLU A 376 12.33 25.50 -21.15
N VAL A 377 12.11 25.40 -19.83
CA VAL A 377 10.97 24.69 -19.26
C VAL A 377 9.71 25.52 -19.42
N ARG A 378 8.72 24.94 -20.08
CA ARG A 378 7.37 25.47 -20.11
C ARG A 378 6.58 24.85 -18.95
N PRO A 379 6.03 25.63 -18.01
CA PRO A 379 5.13 25.11 -17.00
C PRO A 379 3.98 24.35 -17.66
N SER A 380 3.47 23.31 -16.98
CA SER A 380 2.37 22.51 -17.54
C SER A 380 1.18 23.39 -17.94
N ALA A 381 0.60 23.14 -19.11
CA ALA A 381 -0.49 23.95 -19.68
C ALA A 381 -1.84 23.84 -18.91
N HIS A 382 -1.89 23.08 -17.82
CA HIS A 382 -3.11 22.65 -17.14
C HIS A 382 -3.32 23.32 -15.77
N THR A 383 -3.00 24.61 -15.64
CA THR A 383 -3.02 25.34 -14.35
C THR A 383 -4.35 25.21 -13.60
N ARG A 384 -5.49 25.29 -14.31
CA ARG A 384 -6.84 25.15 -13.72
C ARG A 384 -7.10 23.75 -13.17
N LYS A 385 -6.65 22.70 -13.87
CA LYS A 385 -6.80 21.31 -13.42
C LYS A 385 -5.96 21.04 -12.18
N LEU A 386 -4.75 21.58 -12.14
CA LEU A 386 -3.89 21.47 -10.96
C LEU A 386 -4.45 22.24 -9.77
N GLU A 387 -5.01 23.43 -10.00
CA GLU A 387 -5.73 24.20 -8.96
C GLU A 387 -6.91 23.41 -8.41
N PHE A 388 -7.75 22.82 -9.29
CA PHE A 388 -8.86 21.97 -8.85
C PHE A 388 -8.39 20.79 -7.98
N MET A 389 -7.32 20.10 -8.38
CA MET A 389 -6.76 18.99 -7.60
C MET A 389 -6.30 19.45 -6.20
N ASP A 390 -5.69 20.63 -6.10
CA ASP A 390 -5.28 21.20 -4.81
C ASP A 390 -6.49 21.55 -3.95
N LEU A 391 -7.52 22.18 -4.51
CA LEU A 391 -8.72 22.54 -3.75
C LEU A 391 -9.49 21.29 -3.29
N GLN A 392 -9.54 20.23 -4.09
CA GLN A 392 -10.05 18.94 -3.64
C GLN A 392 -9.23 18.37 -2.48
N ALA A 393 -7.89 18.50 -2.53
CA ALA A 393 -7.03 18.07 -1.43
C ALA A 393 -7.26 18.91 -0.16
N VAL A 394 -7.47 20.22 -0.27
CA VAL A 394 -7.83 21.11 0.85
C VAL A 394 -9.18 20.69 1.44
N LYS A 395 -10.19 20.45 0.59
CA LYS A 395 -11.55 20.07 1.02
C LYS A 395 -11.56 18.78 1.84
N GLU A 396 -10.70 17.82 1.49
CA GLU A 396 -10.63 16.53 2.18
C GLU A 396 -9.74 16.59 3.42
N CYS A 397 -8.92 17.63 3.60
CA CYS A 397 -7.98 17.71 4.71
C CYS A 397 -8.68 17.66 6.07
N THR A 398 -8.21 16.77 6.94
CA THR A 398 -8.81 16.56 8.27
C THR A 398 -8.17 17.41 9.36
N ASP A 399 -6.97 17.98 9.12
CA ASP A 399 -6.22 18.78 10.10
C ASP A 399 -5.58 20.00 9.43
N SER A 400 -5.96 21.19 9.88
CA SER A 400 -5.51 22.46 9.30
C SER A 400 -4.01 22.73 9.47
N SER A 401 -3.32 22.02 10.37
CA SER A 401 -1.87 22.10 10.52
C SER A 401 -1.11 21.57 9.29
N PHE A 402 -1.73 20.69 8.50
CA PHE A 402 -1.17 20.18 7.25
C PHE A 402 -1.33 21.18 6.09
N LEU A 403 -2.21 22.18 6.24
CA LEU A 403 -2.46 23.16 5.20
C LEU A 403 -1.38 24.26 5.19
N PRO A 404 -0.93 24.68 3.99
CA PRO A 404 -0.23 25.94 3.80
C PRO A 404 -1.05 27.15 4.26
N ALA A 405 -0.38 28.25 4.61
CA ALA A 405 -1.02 29.45 5.16
C ALA A 405 -2.18 29.97 4.27
N ARG A 406 -2.01 29.98 2.94
CA ARG A 406 -3.04 30.46 2.00
C ARG A 406 -4.36 29.69 2.04
N PHE A 407 -4.35 28.44 2.52
CA PHE A 407 -5.55 27.60 2.58
C PHE A 407 -6.13 27.48 3.99
N ARG A 408 -5.40 27.87 5.03
CA ARG A 408 -5.89 27.77 6.43
C ARG A 408 -7.06 28.68 6.72
N ASP A 409 -7.06 29.87 6.11
CA ASP A 409 -8.06 30.90 6.37
C ASP A 409 -9.16 30.93 5.29
N LEU A 410 -9.13 29.98 4.34
CA LEU A 410 -10.11 29.93 3.26
C LEU A 410 -11.46 29.41 3.79
N ALA A 411 -12.52 30.18 3.59
CA ALA A 411 -13.86 29.78 4.02
C ALA A 411 -14.35 28.56 3.21
N PRO A 412 -15.04 27.58 3.85
CA PRO A 412 -15.56 26.41 3.15
C PRO A 412 -16.45 26.75 1.95
N GLU A 413 -17.28 27.79 2.04
CA GLU A 413 -18.17 28.21 0.96
C GLU A 413 -17.40 28.77 -0.25
N GLU A 414 -16.32 29.52 0.01
CA GLU A 414 -15.44 30.06 -1.03
C GLU A 414 -14.69 28.92 -1.74
N LEU A 415 -14.20 27.95 -0.97
CA LEU A 415 -13.57 26.74 -1.50
C LEU A 415 -14.52 25.96 -2.41
N GLU A 416 -15.76 25.71 -1.98
CA GLU A 416 -16.75 24.98 -2.78
C GLU A 416 -17.14 25.73 -4.06
N HIS A 417 -17.39 27.04 -3.96
CA HIS A 417 -17.69 27.87 -5.12
C HIS A 417 -16.55 27.79 -6.17
N ARG A 418 -15.30 27.90 -5.71
CA ARG A 418 -14.13 27.84 -6.60
C ARG A 418 -13.95 26.45 -7.23
N ILE A 419 -14.20 25.38 -6.48
CA ILE A 419 -14.18 24.01 -7.00
C ILE A 419 -15.21 23.85 -8.12
N ASP A 420 -16.43 24.34 -7.93
CA ASP A 420 -17.50 24.23 -8.92
C ASP A 420 -17.25 25.07 -10.19
N GLU A 421 -16.63 26.25 -10.05
CA GLU A 421 -16.14 27.03 -11.19
C GLU A 421 -15.13 26.23 -12.03
N LEU A 422 -14.14 25.63 -11.37
CA LEU A 422 -13.05 24.90 -12.04
C LEU A 422 -13.52 23.58 -12.64
N ARG A 423 -14.51 22.93 -12.03
CA ARG A 423 -15.10 21.67 -12.51
C ARG A 423 -15.62 21.78 -13.95
N ARG A 424 -16.03 22.96 -14.41
CA ARG A 424 -16.51 23.19 -15.79
C ARG A 424 -15.40 23.13 -16.85
N PHE A 425 -14.13 23.14 -16.43
CA PHE A 425 -12.96 23.18 -17.31
C PHE A 425 -12.14 21.89 -17.31
N ILE A 426 -12.61 20.85 -16.61
CA ILE A 426 -11.94 19.55 -16.41
C ILE A 426 -12.86 18.47 -16.93
#